data_AF-F4CFI5-F1
#
_entry.id   AF-F4CFI5-F1
#
_cell.length_a   1.000
_cell.length_b   1.000
_cell.length_c   1.000
_cell.angle_alpha   90.00
_cell.angle_beta   90.00
_cell.angle_gamma   90.00
#
_symmetry.space_group_name_H-M   'P 1'
#
loop_
_entity.id
_entity.type
_entity.pdbx_description
1 polymer ?
#
loop_
_entity_poly.entity_id
_entity_poly.type
_entity_poly.pdbx_seq_one_letter_code
_entity_poly.pdbx_strand_id
1 'polypeptide(L)'
;MQLSCKITKQYLHLQLNCIKMIPQDFEAWHYCITKMCGIPLCADFAKRRLAIYKQDKHPETIEFIRLYGLDHYRKIVSWLEIVEKQR
;
A
#
# COMPACT_ATOMS: atom_id res chain seq x y z
N MET A 1 -20.59 4.40 -14.41
CA MET A 1 -19.23 4.53 -15.00
C MET A 1 -18.22 3.96 -14.03
N GLN A 2 -17.85 2.69 -14.17
CA GLN A 2 -16.81 2.06 -13.34
C GLN A 2 -15.45 2.41 -13.95
N LEU A 3 -14.72 3.33 -13.33
CA LEU A 3 -13.33 3.60 -13.71
C LEU A 3 -12.51 2.38 -13.28
N SER A 4 -12.18 1.51 -14.23
CA SER A 4 -11.36 0.33 -13.99
C SER A 4 -10.02 0.75 -13.41
N CYS A 5 -9.75 0.33 -12.17
CA CYS A 5 -8.47 0.48 -11.50
C CYS A 5 -7.43 -0.34 -12.27
N LYS A 6 -6.72 0.27 -13.24
CA LYS A 6 -5.67 -0.40 -14.02
C LYS A 6 -4.43 -0.54 -13.13
N ILE A 7 -4.30 -1.67 -12.44
CA ILE A 7 -3.21 -1.96 -11.50
C ILE A 7 -2.09 -2.68 -12.27
N THR A 8 -1.01 -1.98 -12.63
CA THR A 8 0.08 -2.57 -13.46
C THR A 8 1.48 -2.46 -12.87
N LYS A 9 1.67 -1.98 -11.63
CA LYS A 9 3.02 -1.79 -11.06
C LYS A 9 3.30 -2.64 -9.82
N GLN A 10 4.49 -3.23 -9.81
CA GLN A 10 5.08 -3.93 -8.67
C GLN A 10 5.48 -2.91 -7.60
N TYR A 11 5.17 -3.22 -6.36
CA TYR A 11 4.79 -2.20 -5.38
C TYR A 11 5.83 -2.00 -4.29
N LEU A 12 6.76 -2.95 -4.15
CA LEU A 12 8.04 -2.74 -3.48
C LEU A 12 8.73 -1.45 -3.96
N HIS A 13 8.57 -1.08 -5.23
CA HIS A 13 9.14 0.13 -5.82
C HIS A 13 8.29 1.40 -5.64
N LEU A 14 7.02 1.29 -5.22
CA LEU A 14 6.10 2.43 -5.18
C LEU A 14 6.19 3.23 -3.88
N GLN A 15 6.51 2.59 -2.75
CA GLN A 15 6.79 3.31 -1.50
C GLN A 15 8.22 3.89 -1.44
N LEU A 16 9.10 3.45 -2.33
CA LEU A 16 10.43 4.02 -2.53
C LEU A 16 10.40 5.38 -3.22
N ASN A 17 9.25 5.92 -3.65
CA ASN A 17 9.18 7.26 -4.25
C ASN A 17 8.78 8.37 -3.24
N CYS A 18 8.44 8.02 -1.99
CA CYS A 18 8.20 8.96 -0.89
C CYS A 18 9.32 8.90 0.17
N ILE A 19 10.59 8.65 -0.23
CA ILE A 19 11.72 8.45 0.71
C ILE A 19 11.98 9.67 1.62
N LYS A 20 11.54 10.88 1.22
CA LYS A 20 11.74 12.08 2.04
C LYS A 20 10.82 12.15 3.27
N MET A 21 9.72 11.40 3.29
CA MET A 21 8.79 11.41 4.43
C MET A 21 8.00 10.10 4.48
N ILE A 22 8.34 9.22 5.44
CA ILE A 22 7.54 8.03 5.74
C ILE A 22 6.20 8.51 6.33
N PRO A 23 5.05 8.19 5.71
CA PRO A 23 3.76 8.65 6.21
C PRO A 23 3.49 8.05 7.59
N GLN A 24 3.06 8.91 8.52
CA GLN A 24 2.85 8.53 9.91
C GLN A 24 1.39 8.16 10.22
N ASP A 25 0.47 8.66 9.40
CA ASP A 25 -0.97 8.49 9.49
C ASP A 25 -1.60 8.11 8.13
N PHE A 26 -2.89 7.80 8.18
CA PHE A 26 -3.67 7.35 7.03
C PHE A 26 -3.78 8.41 5.93
N GLU A 27 -3.98 9.68 6.29
CA GLU A 27 -4.20 10.76 5.34
C GLU A 27 -2.93 11.06 4.54
N ALA A 28 -1.79 11.16 5.22
CA ALA A 28 -0.48 11.34 4.59
C ALA A 28 -0.13 10.17 3.67
N TRP A 29 -0.44 8.94 4.10
CA TRP A 29 -0.24 7.74 3.29
C TRP A 29 -1.14 7.72 2.05
N HIS A 30 -2.43 8.00 2.23
CA HIS A 30 -3.41 8.07 1.14
C HIS A 30 -3.01 9.14 0.12
N TYR A 31 -2.60 10.33 0.59
CA TYR A 31 -2.12 11.42 -0.27
C TYR A 31 -0.84 11.04 -1.03
N CYS A 32 0.17 10.45 -0.36
CA CYS A 32 1.38 9.99 -1.05
C CYS A 32 1.03 8.99 -2.16
N ILE A 33 0.20 7.98 -1.90
CA ILE A 33 -0.17 6.97 -2.90
C ILE A 33 -0.96 7.58 -4.06
N THR A 34 -2.00 8.36 -3.77
CA THR A 34 -2.96 8.82 -4.79
C THR A 34 -2.50 10.06 -5.54
N LYS A 35 -1.78 10.98 -4.87
CA LYS A 35 -1.36 12.26 -5.44
C LYS A 35 0.10 12.26 -5.83
N MET A 36 1.00 11.82 -4.94
CA MET A 36 2.45 11.84 -5.22
C MET A 36 2.85 10.71 -6.17
N CYS A 37 2.35 9.50 -5.94
CA CYS A 37 2.65 8.33 -6.76
C CYS A 37 1.67 8.12 -7.92
N GLY A 38 0.52 8.81 -7.91
CA GLY A 38 -0.51 8.70 -8.95
C GLY A 38 -1.17 7.32 -9.03
N ILE A 39 -1.18 6.57 -7.93
CA ILE A 39 -1.72 5.21 -7.88
C ILE A 39 -3.18 5.28 -7.42
N PRO A 40 -4.14 4.75 -8.20
CA PRO A 40 -5.51 4.64 -7.74
C PRO A 40 -5.61 3.68 -6.54
N LEU A 41 -5.99 4.21 -5.38
CA LEU A 41 -6.18 3.45 -4.14
C LEU A 41 -7.64 2.97 -4.06
N CYS A 42 -7.95 1.93 -4.82
CA CYS A 42 -9.28 1.34 -4.92
C CYS A 42 -9.41 0.06 -4.07
N ALA A 43 -10.64 -0.42 -3.82
CA ALA A 43 -10.87 -1.65 -3.06
C ALA A 43 -10.20 -2.89 -3.69
N ASP A 44 -10.26 -3.06 -5.01
CA ASP A 44 -9.59 -4.17 -5.72
C ASP A 44 -8.08 -4.16 -5.56
N PHE A 45 -7.50 -2.96 -5.53
CA PHE A 45 -6.09 -2.77 -5.29
C PHE A 45 -5.71 -3.14 -3.87
N ALA A 46 -6.48 -2.65 -2.89
CA ALA A 46 -6.25 -2.99 -1.50
C ALA A 46 -6.35 -4.50 -1.27
N LYS A 47 -7.36 -5.16 -1.85
CA LYS A 47 -7.53 -6.61 -1.79
C LYS A 47 -6.33 -7.37 -2.35
N ARG A 48 -5.85 -7.01 -3.55
CA ARG A 48 -4.66 -7.64 -4.16
C ARG A 48 -3.42 -7.44 -3.29
N ARG A 49 -3.31 -6.27 -2.65
CA ARG A 49 -2.16 -5.97 -1.79
C ARG A 49 -2.17 -6.73 -0.49
N LEU A 50 -3.33 -6.80 0.16
CA LEU A 50 -3.54 -7.59 1.38
C LEU A 50 -3.27 -9.08 1.13
N ALA A 51 -3.60 -9.61 -0.04
CA ALA A 51 -3.30 -11.01 -0.37
C ALA A 51 -1.80 -11.34 -0.34
N ILE A 52 -0.93 -10.36 -0.60
CA ILE A 52 0.53 -10.50 -0.50
C ILE A 52 0.98 -10.26 0.94
N TYR A 53 0.61 -9.11 1.53
CA TYR A 53 1.10 -8.72 2.85
C TYR A 53 0.65 -9.67 3.95
N LYS A 54 -0.54 -10.26 3.88
CA LYS A 54 -0.99 -11.28 4.85
C LYS A 54 -0.24 -12.61 4.76
N GLN A 55 0.71 -12.75 3.83
CA GLN A 55 1.61 -13.90 3.75
C GLN A 55 2.98 -13.53 4.33
N ASP A 56 3.22 -13.88 5.60
CA ASP A 56 4.46 -13.54 6.32
C ASP A 56 5.74 -14.10 5.66
N LYS A 57 5.62 -15.20 4.90
CA LYS A 57 6.73 -15.83 4.17
C LYS A 57 6.90 -15.32 2.74
N HIS A 58 6.04 -14.42 2.28
CA HIS A 58 6.14 -13.91 0.92
C HIS A 58 7.37 -13.00 0.79
N PRO A 59 8.22 -13.15 -0.24
CA PRO A 59 9.46 -12.37 -0.37
C PRO A 59 9.23 -10.85 -0.30
N GLU A 60 8.14 -10.36 -0.91
CA GLU A 60 7.79 -8.95 -0.86
C GLU A 60 7.41 -8.47 0.55
N THR A 61 6.73 -9.30 1.35
CA THR A 61 6.36 -8.97 2.74
C THR A 61 7.60 -8.91 3.62
N ILE A 62 8.48 -9.90 3.48
CA ILE A 62 9.77 -9.96 4.20
C ILE A 62 10.61 -8.74 3.86
N GLU A 63 10.75 -8.42 2.57
CA GLU A 63 11.57 -7.30 2.12
C GLU A 63 10.97 -5.96 2.54
N PHE A 64 9.63 -5.83 2.52
CA PHE A 64 8.96 -4.64 3.02
C PHE A 64 9.24 -4.40 4.51
N ILE A 65 9.11 -5.43 5.34
CA ILE A 65 9.40 -5.34 6.78
C ILE A 65 10.88 -5.01 7.01
N ARG A 66 11.79 -5.59 6.21
CA ARG A 66 13.23 -5.31 6.30
C ARG A 66 13.55 -3.85 6.00
N LEU A 67 12.89 -3.25 5.01
CA LEU A 67 13.13 -1.86 4.58
C LEU A 67 12.45 -0.81 5.47
N TYR A 68 11.22 -1.08 5.92
CA TYR A 68 10.36 -0.07 6.56
C TYR A 68 10.02 -0.37 8.03
N GLY A 69 10.38 -1.55 8.53
CA GLY A 69 10.09 -1.98 9.89
C GLY A 69 8.68 -2.55 10.07
N LEU A 70 8.53 -3.37 11.11
CA LEU A 70 7.29 -4.09 11.42
C LEU A 70 6.13 -3.15 11.78
N ASP A 71 6.42 -2.05 12.48
CA ASP A 71 5.38 -1.09 12.89
C ASP A 71 4.77 -0.37 11.70
N HIS A 72 5.61 0.04 10.73
CA HIS A 72 5.11 0.66 9.51
C HIS A 72 4.29 -0.34 8.68
N TYR A 73 4.79 -1.57 8.54
CA TYR A 73 4.06 -2.66 7.91
C TYR A 73 2.64 -2.85 8.49
N ARG A 74 2.52 -2.91 9.82
CA ARG A 74 1.22 -3.05 10.50
C ARG A 74 0.28 -1.88 10.20
N LYS A 75 0.78 -0.64 10.17
CA LYS A 75 0.00 0.54 9.75
C LYS A 75 -0.49 0.40 8.32
N ILE A 76 0.40 0.04 7.37
CA ILE A 76 0.02 -0.13 5.96
C ILE A 76 -1.06 -1.22 5.80
N VAL A 77 -0.93 -2.36 6.47
CA VAL A 77 -1.94 -3.42 6.43
C VAL A 77 -3.28 -2.91 6.93
N SER A 78 -3.31 -2.24 8.08
CA SER A 78 -4.54 -1.66 8.65
C SER A 78 -5.21 -0.66 7.69
N TRP A 79 -4.42 0.22 7.07
CA TRP A 79 -4.93 1.21 6.12
C TRP A 79 -5.45 0.59 4.82
N LEU A 80 -4.81 -0.47 4.32
CA LEU A 80 -5.31 -1.23 3.20
C LEU A 80 -6.64 -1.93 3.55
N GLU A 81 -6.80 -2.44 4.77
CA GLU A 81 -8.07 -3.03 5.22
C GLU A 81 -9.20 -1.99 5.29
N ILE A 82 -8.90 -0.74 5.68
CA ILE A 82 -9.86 0.36 5.63
C ILE A 82 -10.32 0.60 4.18
N VAL A 83 -9.38 0.71 3.24
CA VAL A 83 -9.68 0.94 1.82
C VAL A 83 -10.47 -0.22 1.21
N GLU A 84 -10.16 -1.46 1.58
CA GLU A 84 -10.85 -2.66 1.07
C GLU A 84 -12.32 -2.72 1.51
N LYS A 85 -12.62 -2.24 2.73
CA LYS A 85 -13.97 -2.23 3.32
C LYS A 85 -14.84 -1.05 2.88
N GLN A 86 -14.25 0.03 2.40
CA GLN A 86 -14.99 1.16 1.82
C GLN A 86 -15.54 0.74 0.44
N ARG A 87 -16.72 0.10 0.44
CA ARG A 87 -17.51 -0.22 -0.76
C ARG A 87 -18.66 0.75 -0.95
#